data_AF-A0A8J4DZH0-F1
#
_entry.id   AF-A0A8J4DZH0-F1
#
_cell.length_a   1.000
_cell.length_b   1.000
_cell.length_c   1.000
_cell.angle_alpha   90.00
_cell.angle_beta   90.00
_cell.angle_gamma   90.00
#
_symmetry.space_group_name_H-M   'P 1'
#
loop_
_entity.id
_entity.type
_entity.pdbx_description
1 polymer ?
#
loop_
_entity_poly.entity_id
_entity_poly.type
_entity_poly.pdbx_seq_one_letter_code
_entity_poly.pdbx_strand_id
1 'polypeptide(L)'
;MLPRMDFDAALETHLDAIRRRDLDAFAATVHEDVTLVLPNGTLVCGRDEVVDFHRGWFGSDTWRMDLATERRVSAGDTEVAVFLVDYHDADDGGAPYHRRYRLAMVFARHDGEWLLLHDQNTLV
;
A
#
# COMPACT_ATOMS: atom_id res chain seq x y z
N MET A 1 -29.12 -6.95 0.38
CA MET A 1 -27.76 -6.94 0.95
C MET A 1 -26.81 -7.07 -0.23
N LEU A 2 -26.05 -6.03 -0.56
CA LEU A 2 -25.01 -6.14 -1.58
C LEU A 2 -23.96 -7.15 -1.10
N PRO A 3 -23.37 -7.96 -1.99
CA PRO A 3 -22.31 -8.88 -1.61
C PRO A 3 -21.15 -8.08 -1.01
N ARG A 4 -20.73 -8.44 0.20
CA ARG A 4 -19.55 -7.85 0.86
C ARG A 4 -18.30 -8.34 0.15
N MET A 5 -17.36 -7.44 -0.09
CA MET A 5 -16.09 -7.78 -0.72
C MET A 5 -15.29 -8.69 0.22
N ASP A 6 -14.76 -9.79 -0.32
CA ASP A 6 -13.77 -10.56 0.41
C ASP A 6 -12.42 -9.82 0.43
N PHE A 7 -11.51 -10.32 1.25
CA PHE A 7 -10.23 -9.66 1.44
C PHE A 7 -9.33 -9.71 0.19
N ASP A 8 -9.39 -10.78 -0.59
CA ASP A 8 -8.54 -10.90 -1.78
C ASP A 8 -8.95 -9.87 -2.83
N ALA A 9 -10.25 -9.65 -3.02
CA ALA A 9 -10.76 -8.56 -3.85
C ALA A 9 -10.35 -7.18 -3.31
N ALA A 10 -10.36 -6.97 -1.99
CA ALA A 10 -9.93 -5.72 -1.37
C ALA A 10 -8.44 -5.42 -1.54
N LEU A 11 -7.60 -6.44 -1.33
CA LEU A 11 -6.17 -6.34 -1.59
C LEU A 11 -5.93 -6.01 -3.07
N GLU A 12 -6.54 -6.74 -4.00
CA GLU A 12 -6.32 -6.47 -5.42
C GLU A 12 -6.83 -5.09 -5.83
N THR A 13 -7.96 -4.63 -5.29
CA THR A 13 -8.44 -3.26 -5.52
C THR A 13 -7.41 -2.23 -5.07
N HIS A 14 -6.83 -2.41 -3.87
CA HIS A 14 -5.79 -1.54 -3.35
C HIS A 14 -4.52 -1.55 -4.22
N LEU A 15 -4.03 -2.74 -4.58
CA LEU A 15 -2.84 -2.90 -5.41
C LEU A 15 -3.05 -2.38 -6.84
N ASP A 16 -4.23 -2.55 -7.42
CA ASP A 16 -4.57 -2.01 -8.74
C ASP A 16 -4.64 -0.48 -8.72
N ALA A 17 -5.18 0.13 -7.65
CA ALA A 17 -5.15 1.58 -7.50
C ALA A 17 -3.72 2.11 -7.51
N ILE A 18 -2.80 1.43 -6.82
CA ILE A 18 -1.36 1.75 -6.86
C ILE A 18 -0.79 1.57 -8.27
N ARG A 19 -0.97 0.40 -8.90
CA ARG A 19 -0.44 0.11 -10.25
C ARG A 19 -0.90 1.14 -11.29
N ARG A 20 -2.15 1.60 -11.15
CA ARG A 20 -2.78 2.57 -12.06
C ARG A 20 -2.54 4.03 -11.67
N ARG A 21 -1.89 4.28 -10.53
CA ARG A 21 -1.69 5.63 -9.97
C ARG A 21 -3.03 6.36 -9.74
N ASP A 22 -4.07 5.60 -9.38
CA ASP A 22 -5.42 6.11 -9.17
C ASP A 22 -5.57 6.53 -7.69
N LEU A 23 -5.36 7.83 -7.44
CA LEU A 23 -5.35 8.37 -6.09
C LEU A 23 -6.72 8.27 -5.40
N ASP A 24 -7.81 8.44 -6.16
CA ASP A 24 -9.17 8.38 -5.62
C ASP A 24 -9.54 6.94 -5.25
N ALA A 25 -9.22 5.98 -6.12
CA ALA A 25 -9.40 4.57 -5.82
C ALA A 25 -8.51 4.12 -4.65
N PHE A 26 -7.27 4.61 -4.57
CA PHE A 26 -6.38 4.33 -3.44
C PHE A 26 -6.98 4.87 -2.13
N ALA A 27 -7.38 6.14 -2.09
CA ALA A 27 -7.95 6.77 -0.91
C ALA A 27 -9.20 6.03 -0.37
N ALA A 28 -10.02 5.46 -1.26
CA ALA A 28 -11.19 4.66 -0.88
C ALA A 28 -10.85 3.35 -0.15
N THR A 29 -9.62 2.84 -0.29
CA THR A 29 -9.16 1.59 0.33
C THR A 29 -8.40 1.79 1.64
N VAL A 30 -8.21 3.03 2.09
CA VAL A 30 -7.36 3.38 3.23
C VAL A 30 -8.21 3.64 4.47
N HIS A 31 -7.87 3.10 5.63
CA HIS A 31 -8.58 3.37 6.90
C HIS A 31 -8.32 4.81 7.38
N GLU A 32 -9.23 5.41 8.16
CA GLU A 32 -9.04 6.77 8.69
C GLU A 32 -7.79 6.88 9.58
N ASP A 33 -7.58 5.88 10.44
CA ASP A 33 -6.44 5.73 11.35
C ASP A 33 -5.23 5.00 10.73
N VAL A 34 -5.08 5.00 9.40
CA VAL A 34 -3.95 4.30 8.76
C VAL A 34 -2.61 4.78 9.29
N THR A 35 -1.66 3.86 9.40
CA THR A 35 -0.25 4.17 9.65
C THR A 35 0.61 3.74 8.48
N LEU A 36 1.55 4.58 8.06
CA LEU A 36 2.59 4.27 7.08
C LEU A 36 3.97 4.45 7.71
N VAL A 37 4.82 3.43 7.61
CA VAL A 37 6.23 3.48 8.02
C VAL A 37 7.13 3.32 6.80
N LEU A 38 7.85 4.38 6.46
CA LEU A 38 8.79 4.40 5.34
C LEU A 38 10.09 3.66 5.66
N PRO A 39 10.89 3.28 4.64
CA PRO A 39 12.14 2.52 4.86
C PRO A 39 13.18 3.22 5.76
N ASN A 40 13.10 4.55 5.88
CA ASN A 40 13.97 5.36 6.75
C ASN A 40 13.42 5.50 8.18
N GLY A 41 12.30 4.86 8.51
CA GLY A 41 11.63 4.95 9.81
C GLY A 41 10.72 6.17 9.98
N THR A 42 10.54 7.00 8.95
CA THR A 42 9.53 8.07 8.99
C THR A 42 8.14 7.46 9.16
N LEU A 43 7.42 7.96 10.15
CA LEU A 43 6.04 7.59 10.47
C LEU A 43 5.10 8.66 9.90
N VAL A 44 4.09 8.23 9.15
CA VAL A 44 2.99 9.06 8.62
C VAL A 44 1.68 8.48 9.15
N CYS A 45 0.82 9.33 9.70
CA CYS A 45 -0.39 8.88 10.40
C CYS A 45 -1.63 9.56 9.86
N GLY A 46 -2.69 8.77 9.70
CA GLY A 46 -4.00 9.24 9.25
C GLY A 46 -4.13 9.25 7.73
N ARG A 47 -5.37 9.03 7.28
CA ARG A 47 -5.70 8.91 5.85
C ARG A 47 -5.23 10.11 5.04
N ASP A 48 -5.46 11.32 5.51
CA ASP A 48 -5.15 12.54 4.75
C ASP A 48 -3.65 12.68 4.47
N GLU A 49 -2.79 12.45 5.47
CA GLU A 49 -1.34 12.53 5.30
C GLU A 49 -0.80 11.40 4.41
N VAL A 50 -1.33 10.17 4.58
CA VAL A 50 -0.94 9.03 3.75
C VAL A 50 -1.36 9.25 2.29
N VAL A 51 -2.57 9.76 2.03
CA VAL A 51 -3.04 10.06 0.68
C VAL A 51 -2.24 11.21 0.06
N ASP A 52 -1.89 12.26 0.82
CA ASP A 52 -1.05 13.35 0.30
C ASP A 52 0.37 12.87 -0.05
N PHE A 53 0.96 12.00 0.76
CA PHE A 53 2.22 11.34 0.41
C PHE A 53 2.12 10.58 -0.92
N HIS A 54 1.05 9.79 -1.09
CA HIS A 54 0.83 9.04 -2.32
C HIS A 54 0.53 9.93 -3.52
N ARG A 55 -0.08 11.11 -3.33
CA ARG A 55 -0.30 12.09 -4.41
C ARG A 55 1.02 12.51 -5.06
N GLY A 56 2.04 12.80 -4.25
CA GLY A 56 3.37 13.13 -4.73
C GLY A 56 4.01 11.97 -5.50
N TRP A 57 3.96 10.76 -4.92
CA TRP A 57 4.53 9.57 -5.53
C TRP A 57 3.82 9.16 -6.84
N PHE A 58 2.48 9.18 -6.88
CA PHE A 58 1.68 8.88 -8.06
C PHE A 58 1.85 9.92 -9.18
N GLY A 59 2.29 11.14 -8.84
CA GLY A 59 2.62 12.17 -9.83
C GLY A 59 3.83 11.84 -10.71
N SER A 60 4.66 10.87 -10.31
CA SER A 60 5.79 10.38 -11.10
C SER A 60 5.37 9.22 -12.03
N ASP A 61 5.85 9.27 -13.28
CA ASP A 61 5.69 8.22 -14.29
C ASP A 61 6.92 7.30 -14.42
N THR A 62 8.00 7.59 -13.68
CA THR A 62 9.28 6.88 -13.82
C THR A 62 9.35 5.60 -13.01
N TRP A 63 8.57 5.50 -11.94
CA TRP A 63 8.65 4.34 -11.05
C TRP A 63 7.92 3.11 -11.59
N ARG A 64 8.47 1.96 -11.24
CA ARG A 64 7.88 0.65 -11.42
C ARG A 64 8.07 -0.15 -10.14
N MET A 65 7.02 -0.86 -9.75
CA MET A 65 7.01 -1.71 -8.57
C MET A 65 6.44 -3.08 -8.91
N ASP A 66 7.22 -4.14 -8.70
CA ASP A 66 6.76 -5.52 -8.80
C ASP A 66 6.66 -6.13 -7.38
N LEU A 67 5.57 -6.84 -7.09
CA LEU A 67 5.34 -7.46 -5.78
C LEU A 67 5.35 -8.99 -5.91
N ALA A 68 6.07 -9.65 -5.01
CA ALA A 68 6.00 -11.10 -4.82
C ALA A 68 5.44 -11.41 -3.43
N THR A 69 4.31 -12.10 -3.35
CA THR A 69 3.70 -12.49 -2.06
C THR A 69 4.61 -13.45 -1.31
N GLU A 70 5.04 -13.07 -0.10
CA GLU A 70 5.80 -13.93 0.81
C GLU A 70 4.90 -14.55 1.89
N ARG A 71 3.88 -13.83 2.36
CA ARG A 71 2.99 -14.30 3.44
C ARG A 71 1.58 -13.71 3.36
N ARG A 72 0.60 -14.52 3.75
CA ARG A 72 -0.80 -14.14 3.97
C ARG A 72 -1.29 -14.79 5.27
N VAL A 73 -1.94 -14.02 6.15
CA VAL A 73 -2.50 -14.53 7.42
C VAL A 73 -3.80 -13.82 7.75
N SER A 74 -4.82 -14.62 8.03
CA SER A 74 -6.12 -14.16 8.52
C SER A 74 -6.22 -14.30 10.03
N ALA A 75 -6.77 -13.28 10.69
CA ALA A 75 -7.02 -13.26 12.13
C ALA A 75 -8.35 -12.53 12.43
N GLY A 76 -9.47 -13.24 12.23
CA GLY A 76 -10.81 -12.69 12.44
C GLY A 76 -11.13 -11.58 11.43
N ASP A 77 -11.19 -10.35 11.93
CA ASP A 77 -11.53 -9.15 11.14
C ASP A 77 -10.27 -8.36 10.74
N THR A 78 -9.12 -9.03 10.79
CA THR A 78 -7.81 -8.49 10.45
C THR A 78 -7.08 -9.45 9.52
N GLU A 79 -6.37 -8.89 8.55
CA GLU A 79 -5.59 -9.65 7.58
C GLU A 79 -4.20 -9.04 7.43
N VAL A 80 -3.20 -9.89 7.31
CA VAL A 80 -1.80 -9.48 7.14
C VAL A 80 -1.26 -10.04 5.83
N ALA A 81 -0.69 -9.16 5.03
CA ALA A 81 -0.03 -9.48 3.78
C ALA A 81 1.43 -9.01 3.83
N VAL A 82 2.37 -9.88 3.45
CA VAL A 82 3.77 -9.50 3.30
C VAL A 82 4.22 -9.79 1.89
N PHE A 83 4.84 -8.80 1.27
CA PHE A 83 5.39 -8.87 -0.07
C PHE A 83 6.88 -8.56 -0.05
N LEU A 84 7.63 -9.23 -0.91
CA LEU A 84 8.91 -8.76 -1.36
C LEU A 84 8.67 -7.82 -2.54
N VAL A 85 9.13 -6.59 -2.39
CA VAL A 85 9.00 -5.54 -3.41
C VAL A 85 10.31 -5.37 -4.15
N ASP A 86 10.21 -5.34 -5.46
CA ASP A 86 11.27 -4.96 -6.39
C ASP A 86 10.90 -3.60 -7.01
N TYR A 87 11.61 -2.54 -6.60
CA TYR A 87 11.28 -1.15 -6.91
C TYR A 87 12.36 -0.51 -7.78
N HIS A 88 11.94 0.06 -8.90
CA HIS A 88 12.78 0.80 -9.84
C HIS A 88 12.22 2.20 -10.02
N ASP A 89 13.09 3.20 -10.11
CA ASP A 89 12.71 4.58 -10.38
C ASP A 89 13.90 5.37 -10.92
N ALA A 90 13.69 6.64 -11.27
CA ALA A 90 14.73 7.59 -11.58
C ALA A 90 14.76 8.70 -10.51
N ASP A 91 15.95 9.17 -10.13
CA ASP A 91 16.07 10.34 -9.28
C ASP A 91 15.74 11.64 -10.05
N ASP A 92 15.76 12.78 -9.37
CA ASP A 92 15.48 14.09 -9.97
C ASP A 92 16.44 14.45 -11.13
N GLY A 93 17.62 13.83 -11.18
CA GLY A 93 18.59 13.96 -12.26
C GLY A 93 18.36 12.99 -13.42
N GLY A 94 17.36 12.11 -13.33
CA GLY A 94 17.06 11.07 -14.30
C GLY A 94 17.93 9.82 -14.17
N ALA A 95 18.78 9.72 -13.13
CA ALA A 95 19.62 8.55 -12.93
C ALA A 95 18.77 7.42 -12.33
N PRO A 96 18.78 6.21 -12.92
CA PRO A 96 18.00 5.10 -12.42
C PRO A 96 18.55 4.61 -11.07
N TYR A 97 17.66 4.30 -10.15
CA TYR A 97 17.98 3.59 -8.92
C TYR A 97 17.05 2.40 -8.72
N HIS A 98 17.53 1.48 -7.88
CA HIS A 98 16.86 0.23 -7.57
C HIS A 98 16.84 0.00 -6.07
N ARG A 99 15.72 -0.52 -5.55
CA ARG A 99 15.57 -0.90 -4.16
C ARG A 99 14.81 -2.21 -4.05
N ARG A 100 15.19 -2.99 -3.05
CA ARG A 100 14.44 -4.15 -2.60
C ARG A 100 14.04 -3.95 -1.15
N TYR A 101 12.80 -4.27 -0.81
CA TYR A 101 12.30 -4.17 0.56
C TYR A 101 11.13 -5.12 0.78
N ARG A 102 10.81 -5.37 2.05
CA ARG A 102 9.56 -6.03 2.44
C ARG A 102 8.50 -4.99 2.72
N LEU A 103 7.35 -5.16 2.10
CA LEU A 103 6.13 -4.41 2.39
C LEU A 103 5.22 -5.30 3.24
N ALA A 104 4.90 -4.85 4.45
CA ALA A 104 3.90 -5.46 5.30
C ALA A 104 2.65 -4.58 5.31
N MET A 105 1.52 -5.13 4.87
CA MET A 105 0.22 -4.47 4.92
C MET A 105 -0.70 -5.20 5.88
N VAL A 106 -1.40 -4.43 6.71
CA VAL A 106 -2.47 -4.91 7.58
C VAL A 106 -3.77 -4.28 7.13
N PHE A 107 -4.76 -5.12 6.85
CA PHE A 107 -6.12 -4.69 6.58
C PHE A 107 -7.00 -5.03 7.77
N ALA A 108 -7.90 -4.13 8.10
CA ALA A 108 -8.93 -4.35 9.10
C ALA A 108 -10.31 -4.18 8.47
N ARG A 109 -11.28 -4.93 8.97
CA ARG A 109 -12.64 -4.88 8.50
C ARG A 109 -13.44 -3.87 9.30
N HIS A 110 -13.93 -2.83 8.62
CA HIS A 110 -14.72 -1.76 9.21
C HIS A 110 -16.04 -1.63 8.46
N ASP A 111 -17.18 -1.74 9.16
CA ASP A 111 -18.54 -1.76 8.57
C ASP A 111 -18.73 -2.73 7.39
N GLY A 112 -17.88 -3.75 7.34
CA GLY A 112 -17.88 -4.79 6.33
C GLY A 112 -17.04 -4.54 5.09
N GLU A 113 -16.33 -3.43 5.05
CA GLU A 113 -15.31 -3.13 4.06
C GLU A 113 -13.93 -3.45 4.65
N TRP A 114 -13.01 -3.94 3.82
CA TRP A 114 -11.63 -4.15 4.21
C TRP A 114 -10.81 -2.92 3.85
N LEU A 115 -10.21 -2.28 4.84
CA LEU A 115 -9.44 -1.04 4.67
C LEU A 115 -8.00 -1.24 5.18
N LEU A 116 -7.04 -0.63 4.49
CA LEU A 116 -5.64 -0.62 4.91
C LEU A 116 -5.50 0.15 6.22
N LEU A 117 -5.09 -0.55 7.28
CA LEU A 117 -4.85 0.01 8.61
C LEU A 117 -3.37 0.28 8.87
N HIS A 118 -2.47 -0.49 8.27
CA HIS A 118 -1.02 -0.32 8.44
C HIS A 118 -0.25 -0.71 7.18
N ASP A 119 0.74 0.10 6.81
CA ASP A 119 1.74 -0.14 5.78
C ASP A 119 3.13 0.07 6.39
N GLN A 120 4.03 -0.89 6.20
CA GLN A 120 5.42 -0.72 6.59
C GLN A 120 6.38 -1.30 5.57
N ASN A 121 7.40 -0.51 5.25
CA ASN A 121 8.47 -0.86 4.34
C ASN A 121 9.77 -1.08 5.11
N THR A 122 10.41 -2.22 4.90
CA THR A 122 11.65 -2.61 5.59
C THR A 122 12.70 -3.02 4.57
N LEU A 123 13.83 -2.32 4.52
CA LEU A 123 14.95 -2.65 3.63
C LEU A 123 15.44 -4.08 3.89
N VAL A 124 15.81 -4.79 2.82
CA VAL A 124 16.38 -6.15 2.86
C VAL A 124 17.84 -6.17 2.46
#